data_AF-A0A496A1Q5-F1
#
_entry.id   AF-A0A496A1Q5-F1
#
_cell.length_a   1.000
_cell.length_b   1.000
_cell.length_c   1.000
_cell.angle_alpha   90.00
_cell.angle_beta   90.00
_cell.angle_gamma   90.00
#
_symmetry.space_group_name_H-M   'P 1'
#
loop_
_entity.id
_entity.type
_entity.pdbx_description
1 polymer ?
#
loop_
_entity_poly.entity_id
_entity_poly.type
_entity_poly.pdbx_seq_one_letter_code
_entity_poly.pdbx_strand_id
1 'polypeptide(L)'
;MAKSIEDDLIEHGIELDETQAKHEMEDNLSEQYQIQMKQEKVLKLIKTLFPDVSPDIIEKVTSIHNISTLDKLSGRVLYAHNRDQTLDEIDWEDFRSEFPKFVYILEK
;
A
#
# COMPACT_ATOMS: atom_id res chain seq x y z
N MET A 1 55.14 23.12 4.20
CA MET A 1 53.96 23.47 5.01
C MET A 1 52.78 23.64 4.06
N ALA A 2 51.65 23.10 4.47
CA ALA A 2 50.54 22.62 3.65
C ALA A 2 49.82 23.68 2.80
N LYS A 3 49.27 23.24 1.68
CA LYS A 3 47.94 23.64 1.20
C LYS A 3 47.30 22.40 0.59
N SER A 4 46.48 21.72 1.38
CA SER A 4 45.64 20.61 0.92
C SER A 4 44.53 21.20 0.06
N ILE A 5 44.17 20.50 -1.01
CA ILE A 5 43.14 20.87 -2.00
C ILE A 5 41.71 20.85 -1.38
N GLU A 6 41.62 20.52 -0.10
CA GLU A 6 40.38 20.41 0.67
C GLU A 6 39.78 21.76 1.10
N ASP A 7 40.55 22.86 1.09
CA ASP A 7 40.06 24.18 1.52
C ASP A 7 39.28 24.94 0.43
N ASP A 8 39.40 24.57 -0.86
CA ASP A 8 38.75 25.30 -1.97
C ASP A 8 37.36 24.76 -2.34
N LEU A 9 36.89 23.66 -1.74
CA LEU A 9 35.59 23.04 -2.08
C LEU A 9 34.42 23.50 -1.20
N ILE A 10 34.65 24.40 -0.24
CA ILE A 10 33.61 24.87 0.70
C ILE A 10 32.99 26.21 0.23
N GLU A 11 33.54 26.89 -0.77
CA GLU A 11 33.07 28.23 -1.17
C GLU A 11 31.89 28.23 -2.18
N HIS A 12 31.53 27.08 -2.77
CA HIS A 12 30.45 27.00 -3.75
C HIS A 12 29.45 25.86 -3.50
N GLY A 13 28.61 26.05 -2.49
CA GLY A 13 27.17 25.76 -2.55
C GLY A 13 26.70 24.42 -3.09
N ILE A 14 27.07 23.31 -2.44
CA ILE A 14 26.32 22.04 -2.51
C ILE A 14 26.36 21.36 -1.12
N GLU A 15 25.57 21.87 -0.18
CA GLU A 15 25.02 21.01 0.89
C GLU A 15 23.84 20.26 0.26
N LEU A 16 24.12 19.20 -0.50
CA LEU A 16 23.10 18.26 -0.96
C LEU A 16 22.67 17.42 0.25
N ASP A 17 21.74 17.95 1.03
CA ASP A 17 20.46 17.31 1.37
C ASP A 17 20.42 15.78 1.63
N GLU A 18 21.46 15.17 2.21
CA GLU A 18 21.42 13.76 2.63
C GLU A 18 20.47 13.50 3.80
N THR A 19 19.96 14.58 4.42
CA THR A 19 19.09 14.50 5.60
C THR A 19 17.60 14.39 5.24
N GLN A 20 17.13 14.95 4.11
CA GLN A 20 15.72 14.77 3.71
C GLN A 20 15.49 13.38 3.11
N ALA A 21 16.42 12.89 2.27
CA ALA A 21 16.31 11.55 1.68
C ALA A 21 16.27 10.41 2.72
N LYS A 22 16.96 10.57 3.86
CA LYS A 22 16.93 9.58 4.96
C LYS A 22 15.61 9.57 5.72
N HIS A 23 15.06 10.76 6.02
CA HIS A 23 13.77 10.89 6.71
C HIS A 23 12.61 10.38 5.84
N GLU A 24 12.62 10.71 4.55
CA GLU A 24 11.62 10.22 3.59
C GLU A 24 11.71 8.71 3.40
N MET A 25 12.91 8.10 3.45
CA MET A 25 13.04 6.64 3.40
C MET A 25 12.44 5.96 4.63
N GLU A 26 12.66 6.47 5.84
CA GLU A 26 12.09 5.90 7.08
C GLU A 26 10.55 6.06 7.14
N ASP A 27 10.01 7.20 6.72
CA ASP A 27 8.57 7.44 6.67
C ASP A 27 7.87 6.58 5.59
N ASN A 28 8.45 6.46 4.38
CA ASN A 28 7.89 5.61 3.31
C ASN A 28 7.96 4.11 3.64
N LEU A 29 9.04 3.64 4.29
CA LEU A 29 9.15 2.26 4.79
C LEU A 29 8.10 1.97 5.88
N SER A 30 7.82 2.95 6.73
CA SER A 30 6.78 2.86 7.76
C SER A 30 5.38 2.74 7.15
N GLU A 31 5.06 3.55 6.14
CA GLU A 31 3.74 3.52 5.49
C GLU A 31 3.49 2.23 4.70
N GLN A 32 4.45 1.79 3.89
CA GLN A 32 4.35 0.52 3.14
C GLN A 32 4.22 -0.69 4.08
N TYR A 33 4.95 -0.69 5.19
CA TYR A 33 4.82 -1.73 6.22
C TYR A 33 3.43 -1.72 6.87
N GLN A 34 2.88 -0.53 7.17
CA GLN A 34 1.52 -0.39 7.71
C GLN A 34 0.46 -0.88 6.73
N ILE A 35 0.61 -0.58 5.44
CA ILE A 35 -0.26 -1.07 4.36
C ILE A 35 -0.24 -2.60 4.34
N GLN A 36 0.94 -3.23 4.26
CA GLN A 36 1.08 -4.69 4.22
C GLN A 36 0.46 -5.37 5.45
N MET A 37 0.76 -4.86 6.65
CA MET A 37 0.18 -5.34 7.90
C MET A 37 -1.35 -5.25 7.90
N LYS A 38 -1.90 -4.20 7.27
CA LYS A 38 -3.34 -4.03 7.14
C LYS A 38 -3.93 -5.01 6.13
N GLN A 39 -3.32 -5.18 4.96
CA GLN A 39 -3.71 -6.18 3.95
C GLN A 39 -3.78 -7.58 4.55
N GLU A 40 -2.75 -7.99 5.30
CA GLU A 40 -2.72 -9.29 5.98
C GLU A 40 -3.87 -9.46 6.98
N LYS A 41 -4.19 -8.41 7.75
CA LYS A 41 -5.33 -8.43 8.69
C LYS A 41 -6.65 -8.60 7.95
N VAL A 42 -6.86 -7.88 6.84
CA VAL A 42 -8.06 -8.02 6.02
C VAL A 42 -8.16 -9.41 5.43
N LEU A 43 -7.07 -9.95 4.88
CA LEU A 43 -7.04 -11.32 4.34
C LEU A 43 -7.35 -12.37 5.40
N LYS A 44 -6.79 -12.24 6.61
CA LYS A 44 -7.10 -13.13 7.74
C LYS A 44 -8.58 -13.05 8.12
N LEU A 45 -9.14 -11.84 8.18
CA LEU A 45 -10.57 -11.64 8.44
C LEU A 45 -11.43 -12.33 7.37
N ILE A 46 -11.15 -12.09 6.09
CA ILE A 46 -11.88 -12.71 4.97
C ILE A 46 -11.81 -14.24 5.09
N LYS A 47 -10.62 -14.83 5.26
CA LYS A 47 -10.44 -16.29 5.39
C LYS A 47 -11.13 -16.88 6.63
N THR A 48 -11.29 -16.11 7.69
CA THR A 48 -11.97 -16.56 8.93
C THR A 48 -13.48 -16.60 8.73
N LEU A 49 -14.04 -15.61 8.04
CA LEU A 49 -15.48 -15.47 7.84
C LEU A 49 -15.98 -16.23 6.61
N PHE A 50 -15.12 -16.43 5.63
CA PHE A 50 -15.37 -17.09 4.36
C PHE A 50 -14.23 -18.09 4.12
N PRO A 51 -14.41 -19.38 4.45
CA PRO A 51 -13.33 -20.37 4.36
C PRO A 51 -12.90 -20.67 2.91
N ASP A 52 -13.77 -20.39 1.93
CA ASP A 52 -13.54 -20.63 0.50
C ASP A 52 -13.21 -19.32 -0.24
N VAL A 53 -12.05 -18.74 0.08
CA VAL A 53 -11.59 -17.48 -0.55
C VAL A 53 -10.92 -17.78 -1.87
N SER A 54 -11.46 -17.23 -2.96
CA SER A 54 -10.84 -17.32 -4.28
C SER A 54 -9.52 -16.53 -4.37
N PRO A 55 -8.51 -17.00 -5.12
CA PRO A 55 -7.25 -16.28 -5.32
C PRO A 55 -7.41 -14.86 -5.86
N ASP A 56 -8.42 -14.60 -6.70
CA ASP A 56 -8.76 -13.27 -7.22
C ASP A 56 -9.05 -12.26 -6.10
N ILE A 57 -9.71 -12.70 -5.02
CA ILE A 57 -9.97 -11.84 -3.85
C ILE A 57 -8.66 -11.52 -3.13
N ILE A 58 -7.74 -12.48 -3.05
CA ILE A 58 -6.43 -12.25 -2.43
C ILE A 58 -5.68 -11.18 -3.22
N GLU A 59 -5.62 -11.34 -4.54
CA GLU A 59 -4.99 -10.36 -5.45
C GLU A 59 -5.59 -8.97 -5.29
N LYS A 60 -6.93 -8.87 -5.29
CA LYS A 60 -7.66 -7.61 -5.05
C LYS A 60 -7.26 -6.95 -3.74
N VAL A 61 -7.22 -7.67 -2.61
CA VAL A 61 -6.82 -7.08 -1.32
C VAL A 61 -5.34 -6.66 -1.32
N THR A 62 -4.45 -7.49 -1.86
CA THR A 62 -3.00 -7.17 -1.92
C THR A 62 -2.68 -6.01 -2.85
N SER A 63 -3.55 -5.73 -3.82
CA SER A 63 -3.41 -4.56 -4.67
C SER A 63 -3.69 -3.26 -3.92
N ILE A 64 -4.53 -3.27 -2.88
CA ILE A 64 -4.95 -2.03 -2.21
C ILE A 64 -3.80 -1.45 -1.39
N HIS A 65 -3.23 -0.33 -1.84
CA HIS A 65 -2.14 0.37 -1.17
C HIS A 65 -2.60 1.55 -0.29
N ASN A 66 -3.89 1.65 0.01
CA ASN A 66 -4.44 2.69 0.87
C ASN A 66 -5.06 2.07 2.13
N ILE A 67 -4.57 2.50 3.31
CA ILE A 67 -5.03 1.98 4.61
C ILE A 67 -6.51 2.28 4.85
N SER A 68 -7.00 3.46 4.47
CA SER A 68 -8.42 3.83 4.61
C SER A 68 -9.33 2.93 3.77
N THR A 69 -8.89 2.60 2.55
CA THR A 69 -9.61 1.69 1.66
C THR A 69 -9.64 0.26 2.22
N LEU A 70 -8.54 -0.21 2.83
CA LEU A 70 -8.50 -1.49 3.56
C LEU A 70 -9.43 -1.50 4.79
N ASP A 71 -9.53 -0.40 5.52
CA ASP A 71 -10.48 -0.25 6.65
C ASP A 71 -11.94 -0.35 6.21
N LYS A 72 -12.30 0.34 5.12
CA LYS A 72 -13.64 0.24 4.53
C LYS A 72 -13.96 -1.18 4.08
N LEU A 73 -13.00 -1.85 3.44
CA LEU A 73 -13.15 -3.23 2.99
C LEU A 73 -13.41 -4.18 4.16
N SER A 74 -12.63 -4.04 5.24
CA SER A 74 -12.82 -4.81 6.47
C SER A 74 -14.24 -4.71 7.01
N GLY A 75 -14.79 -3.48 7.04
CA GLY A 75 -16.16 -3.23 7.46
C GLY A 75 -17.21 -3.87 6.54
N ARG A 76 -17.00 -3.83 5.23
CA ARG A 76 -17.92 -4.46 4.25
C ARG A 76 -17.89 -5.97 4.31
N VAL A 77 -16.72 -6.57 4.52
CA VAL A 77 -16.56 -8.03 4.72
C VAL A 77 -17.33 -8.48 5.96
N LEU A 78 -17.19 -7.75 7.07
CA LEU A 78 -17.97 -8.02 8.29
C LEU A 78 -19.47 -7.83 8.07
N TYR A 79 -19.87 -6.78 7.36
CA TYR A 79 -21.26 -6.52 7.06
C TYR A 79 -21.88 -7.64 6.21
N ALA A 80 -21.19 -8.08 5.15
CA ALA A 80 -21.63 -9.17 4.30
C ALA A 80 -21.80 -10.47 5.10
N HIS A 81 -20.81 -10.81 5.94
CA HIS A 81 -20.90 -11.99 6.81
C HIS A 81 -22.10 -11.92 7.75
N ASN A 82 -22.33 -10.78 8.42
CA ASN A 82 -23.47 -10.61 9.33
C ASN A 82 -24.84 -10.63 8.64
N ARG A 83 -24.87 -10.53 7.30
CA ARG A 83 -26.07 -10.58 6.47
C ARG A 83 -26.23 -11.89 5.71
N ASP A 84 -25.38 -12.88 5.98
CA ASP A 84 -25.29 -14.14 5.24
C ASP A 84 -25.08 -13.93 3.73
N GLN A 85 -24.41 -12.84 3.35
CA GLN A 85 -24.04 -12.51 1.98
C GLN A 85 -22.69 -13.11 1.61
N THR A 86 -22.45 -13.37 0.32
CA THR A 86 -21.16 -13.85 -0.18
C THR A 86 -20.18 -12.71 -0.48
N LEU A 87 -18.89 -13.04 -0.60
CA LEU A 87 -17.87 -12.07 -1.00
C LEU A 87 -18.09 -11.51 -2.41
N ASP A 88 -18.81 -12.23 -3.28
CA ASP A 88 -19.15 -11.80 -4.63
C ASP A 88 -20.17 -10.66 -4.65
N GLU A 89 -20.97 -10.52 -3.59
CA GLU A 89 -21.92 -9.42 -3.42
C GLU A 89 -21.25 -8.12 -2.95
N ILE A 90 -19.98 -8.18 -2.53
CA ILE A 90 -19.20 -6.98 -2.25
C ILE A 90 -18.86 -6.33 -3.59
N ASP A 91 -19.28 -5.08 -3.77
CA ASP A 91 -18.85 -4.29 -4.91
C ASP A 91 -17.35 -3.99 -4.80
N TRP A 92 -16.55 -4.79 -5.49
CA TRP A 92 -15.10 -4.66 -5.51
C TRP A 92 -14.62 -3.44 -6.31
N GLU A 93 -15.47 -2.85 -7.16
CA GLU A 93 -15.12 -1.66 -7.93
C GLU A 93 -15.04 -0.41 -7.04
N ASP A 94 -15.82 -0.35 -5.96
CA ASP A 94 -15.73 0.69 -4.92
C ASP A 94 -14.32 0.79 -4.30
N PHE A 95 -13.55 -0.31 -4.30
CA PHE A 95 -12.20 -0.38 -3.75
C PHE A 95 -11.10 -0.23 -4.82
N ARG A 96 -11.46 -0.21 -6.12
CA ARG A 96 -10.53 0.05 -7.22
C ARG A 96 -10.26 1.55 -7.44
N SER A 97 -11.05 2.44 -6.85
CA SER A 97 -11.09 3.85 -7.23
C SER A 97 -9.86 4.70 -6.82
N GLU A 98 -8.84 4.12 -6.17
CA GLU A 98 -7.59 4.82 -5.86
C GLU A 98 -6.39 4.35 -6.71
N PHE A 99 -6.64 3.56 -7.76
CA PHE A 99 -5.64 3.28 -8.77
C PHE A 99 -5.77 4.24 -9.96
N PRO A 100 -4.69 4.89 -10.41
CA PRO A 100 -4.61 5.26 -11.81
C PRO A 100 -4.61 3.96 -12.61
N LYS A 101 -5.76 3.64 -13.21
CA LYS A 101 -6.00 2.56 -14.20
C LYS A 101 -4.89 1.52 -14.26
N PHE A 102 -5.05 0.39 -13.57
CA PHE A 102 -4.43 -0.84 -14.07
C PHE A 102 -4.94 -1.00 -15.50
N VAL A 103 -4.05 -0.75 -16.45
CA VAL A 103 -4.33 -0.85 -17.87
C VAL A 103 -4.68 -2.32 -18.08
N TYR A 104 -5.96 -2.57 -18.35
CA TYR A 104 -6.44 -3.79 -18.97
C TYR A 104 -5.80 -3.85 -20.36
N ILE A 105 -4.54 -4.30 -20.47
CA ILE A 105 -3.97 -4.70 -21.76
C ILE A 105 -4.53 -6.10 -22.02
N LEU A 106 -5.80 -6.15 -22.42
CA LEU A 106 -6.27 -7.20 -23.32
C LEU A 106 -5.86 -6.77 -24.73
N GLU A 107 -4.62 -7.08 -25.12
CA GLU A 107 -4.34 -7.23 -26.54
C GLU A 107 -4.89 -8.57 -27.01
N LYS A 108 -5.64 -8.49 -28.12
CA LYS A 108 -6.41 -9.55 -28.78
C LYS A 108 -5.55 -10.60 -29.47
#